data_AF-A0A3B1BW81-F1
#
_entry.id   AF-A0A3B1BW81-F1
#
_cell.length_a   1.000
_cell.length_b   1.000
_cell.length_c   1.000
_cell.angle_alpha   90.00
_cell.angle_beta   90.00
_cell.angle_gamma   90.00
#
_symmetry.space_group_name_H-M   'P 1'
#
loop_
_entity.id
_entity.type
_entity.pdbx_description
1 polymer ?
#
loop_
_entity_poly.entity_id
_entity_poly.type
_entity_poly.pdbx_seq_one_letter_code
_entity_poly.pdbx_strand_id
1 'polypeptide(L)'
;MTKTIEDAVQKSKERLKGLGNSEGELSAEQRKKLRDAKKQLKRAQRTLRVNKTLTAKKEEMATCQQKNIETAKEKEAKRKHSKETALAEAAEKQAKDDAALEAAKKAAEEAKKEETPAEKSE
;
A
#
# COMPACT_ATOMS: atom_id res chain seq x y z
N MET A 1 26.58 -21.57 -5.33
CA MET A 1 25.20 -21.96 -4.95
C MET A 1 24.96 -21.60 -3.50
N THR A 2 24.07 -20.63 -3.22
CA THR A 2 23.60 -20.33 -1.87
C THR A 2 22.76 -21.51 -1.38
N LYS A 3 23.25 -22.23 -0.36
CA LYS A 3 22.53 -23.38 0.21
C LYS A 3 21.34 -22.84 1.00
N THR A 4 20.14 -23.29 0.69
CA THR A 4 18.94 -22.89 1.43
C THR A 4 18.94 -23.56 2.81
N ILE A 5 18.14 -23.03 3.75
CA ILE A 5 17.96 -23.64 5.07
C ILE A 5 17.28 -25.01 4.94
N GLU A 6 16.44 -25.19 3.92
CA GLU A 6 15.81 -26.47 3.59
C GLU A 6 16.86 -27.51 3.16
N ASP A 7 17.84 -27.12 2.35
CA ASP A 7 18.99 -27.97 1.99
C ASP A 7 19.78 -28.38 3.24
N ALA A 8 19.94 -27.47 4.21
CA ALA A 8 20.65 -27.76 5.45
C ALA A 8 19.89 -28.78 6.33
N VAL A 9 18.56 -28.68 6.38
CA VAL A 9 17.71 -29.68 7.05
C VAL A 9 17.80 -31.02 6.33
N GLN A 10 17.72 -31.03 5.00
CA GLN A 10 17.79 -32.27 4.21
C GLN A 10 19.14 -32.97 4.38
N LYS A 11 20.25 -32.24 4.27
CA LYS A 11 21.60 -32.78 4.52
C LYS A 11 21.76 -33.31 5.93
N SER A 12 21.18 -32.64 6.93
CA SER A 12 21.22 -33.11 8.32
C SER A 12 20.40 -34.40 8.51
N LYS A 13 19.26 -34.54 7.81
CA LYS A 13 18.46 -35.77 7.81
C LYS A 13 19.20 -36.93 7.13
N GLU A 14 19.80 -36.68 5.96
CA GLU A 14 20.58 -37.68 5.23
C GLU A 14 21.78 -38.16 6.06
N ARG A 15 22.50 -37.22 6.68
CA ARG A 15 23.61 -37.55 7.59
C ARG A 15 23.17 -38.38 8.79
N LEU A 16 22.00 -38.07 9.36
CA LEU A 16 21.43 -38.86 10.46
C LEU A 16 21.01 -40.26 9.99
N LYS A 17 20.39 -40.37 8.81
CA LYS A 17 19.98 -41.65 8.21
C LYS A 17 21.17 -42.56 7.92
N GLY A 18 22.27 -42.00 7.42
CA GLY A 18 23.51 -42.73 7.13
C GLY A 18 24.26 -43.23 8.37
N LEU A 19 23.94 -42.74 9.57
CA LEU A 19 24.55 -43.19 10.81
C LEU A 19 23.81 -44.38 11.47
N GLY A 20 22.63 -44.76 10.96
CA GLY A 20 21.82 -45.85 11.51
C GLY A 20 21.19 -45.55 12.88
N ASN A 21 20.10 -46.24 13.22
CA ASN A 21 19.37 -46.05 14.49
C ASN A 21 19.70 -47.11 15.56
N SER A 22 20.65 -48.03 15.31
CA SER A 22 20.96 -49.14 16.20
C SER A 22 21.83 -48.69 17.38
N GLU A 23 21.22 -48.03 18.38
CA GLU A 23 21.92 -47.57 19.59
C GLU A 23 22.52 -48.73 20.43
N GLY A 24 22.11 -49.98 20.18
CA GLY A 24 22.54 -51.18 20.89
C GLY A 24 24.01 -51.58 20.71
N GLU A 25 24.64 -51.34 19.54
CA GLU A 25 25.99 -51.83 19.22
C GLU A 25 26.97 -50.73 18.73
N LEU A 26 26.63 -49.45 18.90
CA LEU A 26 27.50 -48.36 18.44
C LEU A 26 28.66 -48.14 19.41
N SER A 27 29.87 -47.98 18.85
CA SER A 27 31.04 -47.53 19.60
C SER A 27 30.81 -46.14 20.22
N ALA A 28 31.57 -45.78 21.26
CA ALA A 28 31.45 -44.48 21.92
C ALA A 28 31.56 -43.29 20.94
N GLU A 29 32.41 -43.42 19.92
CA GLU A 29 32.57 -42.42 18.86
C GLU A 29 31.35 -42.32 17.96
N GLN A 30 30.78 -43.46 17.56
CA GLN A 30 29.57 -43.48 16.74
C GLN A 30 28.37 -42.90 17.51
N ARG A 31 28.25 -43.21 18.80
CA ARG A 31 27.24 -42.60 19.69
C ARG A 31 27.42 -41.08 19.79
N LYS A 32 28.66 -40.57 19.84
CA LYS A 32 28.94 -39.13 19.82
C LYS A 32 28.51 -38.51 18.48
N LYS A 33 28.93 -39.10 17.35
CA LYS A 33 28.56 -38.65 15.99
C LYS A 33 27.03 -38.60 15.80
N LEU A 34 26.31 -39.60 16.31
CA LEU A 34 24.85 -39.66 16.29
C LEU A 34 24.22 -38.53 17.11
N ARG A 35 24.69 -38.29 18.34
CA ARG A 35 24.22 -37.19 19.19
C ARG A 35 24.43 -35.83 18.53
N ASP A 36 25.59 -35.61 17.92
CA ASP A 36 25.93 -34.36 17.26
C ASP A 36 25.08 -34.15 16.00
N ALA A 37 24.86 -35.20 15.19
CA ALA A 37 23.95 -35.16 14.05
C ALA A 37 22.50 -34.86 14.46
N LYS A 38 21.99 -35.49 15.53
CA LYS A 38 20.66 -35.18 16.12
C LYS A 38 20.56 -33.71 16.55
N LYS A 39 21.60 -33.17 17.19
CA LYS A 39 21.65 -31.75 17.60
C LYS A 39 21.66 -30.80 16.39
N GLN A 40 22.47 -31.10 15.37
CA GLN A 40 22.52 -30.31 14.14
C GLN A 40 21.16 -30.30 13.42
N LEU A 41 20.49 -31.45 13.31
CA LEU A 41 19.15 -31.54 12.73
C LEU A 41 18.14 -30.68 13.50
N LYS A 42 18.12 -30.76 14.84
CA LYS A 42 17.23 -29.93 15.68
C LYS A 42 17.49 -28.44 15.49
N ARG A 43 18.76 -28.02 15.40
CA ARG A 43 19.15 -26.63 15.12
C ARG A 43 18.67 -26.17 13.75
N ALA A 44 18.92 -26.96 12.70
CA ALA A 44 18.48 -26.66 11.34
C ALA A 44 16.94 -26.54 11.25
N GLN A 45 16.21 -27.45 11.89
CA GLN A 45 14.74 -27.40 11.95
C GLN A 45 14.22 -26.18 12.71
N ARG A 46 14.89 -25.78 13.82
CA ARG A 46 14.55 -24.56 14.55
C ARG A 46 14.75 -23.34 13.66
N THR A 47 15.90 -23.24 12.98
CA THR A 47 16.18 -22.16 12.04
C THR A 47 15.16 -22.11 10.91
N LEU A 48 14.79 -23.27 10.34
CA LEU A 48 13.77 -23.33 9.28
C LEU A 48 12.43 -22.78 9.77
N ARG A 49 11.98 -23.19 10.95
CA ARG A 49 10.71 -22.72 11.54
C ARG A 49 10.70 -21.22 11.75
N VAL A 50 11.77 -20.68 12.35
CA VAL A 50 11.90 -19.25 12.60
C VAL A 50 11.91 -18.47 11.28
N ASN A 51 12.64 -18.95 10.27
CA ASN A 51 12.66 -18.30 8.96
C ASN A 51 11.29 -18.32 8.29
N LYS A 52 10.56 -19.44 8.34
CA LYS A 52 9.18 -19.49 7.82
C LYS A 52 8.29 -18.45 8.49
N THR A 53 8.35 -18.32 9.81
CA THR A 53 7.58 -17.30 10.55
C THR A 53 8.02 -15.87 10.18
N LEU A 54 9.32 -15.63 10.04
CA LEU A 54 9.83 -14.30 9.66
C LEU A 54 9.44 -13.92 8.24
N THR A 55 9.50 -14.86 7.29
CA THR A 55 9.06 -14.63 5.91
C THR A 55 7.57 -14.33 5.86
N ALA A 56 6.73 -15.12 6.55
CA ALA A 56 5.30 -14.85 6.64
C ALA A 56 4.99 -13.47 7.21
N LYS A 57 5.69 -13.04 8.28
CA LYS A 57 5.53 -11.68 8.84
C LYS A 57 5.97 -10.59 7.86
N LYS A 58 7.03 -10.81 7.08
CA LYS A 58 7.47 -9.85 6.05
C LYS A 58 6.44 -9.72 4.94
N GLU A 59 5.87 -10.83 4.50
CA GLU A 59 4.80 -10.86 3.50
C GLU A 59 3.55 -10.13 4.02
N GLU A 60 3.13 -10.41 5.25
CA GLU A 60 2.01 -9.72 5.90
C GLU A 60 2.26 -8.19 5.95
N MET A 61 3.43 -7.76 6.44
CA MET A 61 3.79 -6.34 6.47
C MET A 61 3.79 -5.70 5.08
N ALA A 62 4.30 -6.40 4.06
CA ALA A 62 4.29 -5.90 2.69
C ALA A 62 2.86 -5.72 2.15
N THR A 63 1.97 -6.68 2.43
CA THR A 63 0.55 -6.56 2.02
C THR A 63 -0.17 -5.42 2.74
N CYS A 64 0.10 -5.21 4.03
CA CYS A 64 -0.46 -4.07 4.77
C CYS A 64 0.04 -2.73 4.22
N GLN A 65 1.32 -2.62 3.87
CA GLN A 65 1.88 -1.41 3.26
C GLN A 65 1.23 -1.12 1.91
N GLN A 66 1.03 -2.13 1.06
CA GLN A 66 0.35 -1.98 -0.22
C GLN A 66 -1.08 -1.47 -0.06
N LYS A 67 -1.87 -2.08 0.85
CA LYS A 67 -3.23 -1.62 1.16
C LYS A 67 -3.28 -0.17 1.64
N ASN A 68 -2.32 0.24 2.46
CA ASN A 68 -2.24 1.62 2.95
C ASN A 68 -1.93 2.61 1.81
N ILE A 69 -1.05 2.23 0.88
CA ILE A 69 -0.74 3.03 -0.30
C ILE A 69 -1.97 3.17 -1.21
N GLU A 70 -2.67 2.07 -1.47
CA GLU A 70 -3.91 2.09 -2.27
C GLU A 70 -4.98 2.99 -1.63
N THR A 71 -5.22 2.82 -0.33
CA THR A 71 -6.15 3.66 0.44
C THR A 71 -5.75 5.14 0.40
N ALA A 72 -4.45 5.45 0.49
CA ALA A 72 -3.96 6.81 0.40
C ALA A 72 -4.20 7.41 -0.99
N LYS A 73 -3.94 6.65 -2.07
CA LYS A 73 -4.21 7.07 -3.45
C LYS A 73 -5.70 7.32 -3.69
N GLU A 74 -6.59 6.45 -3.18
CA GLU A 74 -8.04 6.66 -3.29
C GLU A 74 -8.49 7.94 -2.58
N LYS A 75 -7.98 8.19 -1.36
CA LYS A 75 -8.31 9.42 -0.62
C LYS A 75 -7.80 10.66 -1.34
N GLU A 76 -6.61 10.60 -1.92
CA GLU A 76 -6.05 11.70 -2.71
C GLU A 76 -6.89 11.97 -3.97
N ALA A 77 -7.28 10.93 -4.70
CA ALA A 77 -8.14 11.05 -5.87
C ALA A 77 -9.50 11.69 -5.51
N LYS A 78 -10.15 11.22 -4.43
CA LYS A 78 -11.39 11.82 -3.92
C LYS A 78 -11.22 13.30 -3.56
N ARG A 79 -10.11 13.66 -2.91
CA ARG A 79 -9.80 15.06 -2.58
C ARG A 79 -9.59 15.91 -3.82
N LYS A 80 -8.85 15.43 -4.83
CA LYS A 80 -8.65 16.14 -6.09
C LYS A 80 -9.98 16.38 -6.80
N HIS A 81 -10.78 15.33 -6.93
CA HIS A 81 -12.11 15.44 -7.53
C HIS A 81 -12.98 16.45 -6.78
N SER A 82 -13.02 16.41 -5.45
CA SER A 82 -13.82 17.38 -4.66
C SER A 82 -13.34 18.83 -4.81
N LYS A 83 -12.03 19.04 -4.99
CA LYS A 83 -11.47 20.38 -5.22
C LYS A 83 -11.81 20.88 -6.62
N GLU A 84 -11.72 20.01 -7.61
CA GLU A 84 -12.09 20.34 -9.00
C GLU A 84 -13.58 20.67 -9.11
N THR A 85 -14.46 19.92 -8.44
CA THR A 85 -15.89 20.23 -8.42
C THR A 85 -16.19 21.54 -7.70
N ALA A 86 -15.55 21.79 -6.54
CA ALA A 86 -15.75 23.04 -5.82
C ALA A 86 -15.27 24.27 -6.61
N LEU A 87 -14.16 24.14 -7.34
CA LEU A 87 -13.68 25.20 -8.24
C LEU A 87 -14.61 25.40 -9.43
N ALA A 88 -15.15 24.33 -10.01
CA ALA A 88 -16.12 24.42 -11.10
C ALA A 88 -17.43 25.09 -10.67
N GLU A 89 -17.97 24.73 -9.50
CA GLU A 89 -19.18 25.36 -8.94
C GLU A 89 -18.95 26.85 -8.64
N ALA A 90 -17.78 27.22 -8.11
CA ALA A 90 -17.44 28.62 -7.85
C ALA A 90 -17.35 29.43 -9.15
N ALA A 91 -16.73 28.88 -10.19
CA ALA A 91 -16.64 29.51 -11.50
C ALA A 91 -18.03 29.67 -12.17
N GLU A 92 -18.90 28.67 -12.06
CA GLU A 92 -20.27 28.75 -12.59
C GLU A 92 -21.08 29.82 -11.86
N LYS A 93 -20.94 29.92 -10.54
CA LYS A 93 -21.61 30.95 -9.74
C LYS A 93 -21.14 32.35 -10.13
N GLN A 94 -19.83 32.55 -10.27
CA GLN A 94 -19.26 33.83 -10.69
C GLN A 94 -19.75 34.22 -12.10
N ALA A 95 -19.76 33.27 -13.05
CA ALA A 95 -20.28 33.53 -14.39
C ALA A 95 -21.77 33.93 -14.40
N LYS A 96 -22.59 33.33 -13.53
CA LYS A 96 -24.01 33.70 -13.37
C LYS A 96 -24.18 35.09 -12.75
N ASP A 97 -23.40 35.40 -11.73
CA ASP A 97 -23.42 36.70 -11.06
C ASP A 97 -22.99 37.81 -12.03
N ASP A 98 -21.92 37.60 -12.80
CA ASP A 98 -21.44 38.53 -13.83
C ASP A 98 -22.48 38.73 -14.95
N ALA A 99 -23.13 37.65 -15.41
CA ALA A 99 -24.19 37.74 -16.41
C ALA A 99 -25.42 38.52 -15.91
N ALA A 100 -25.82 38.30 -14.64
CA ALA A 100 -26.92 39.03 -14.02
C ALA A 100 -26.59 40.52 -13.85
N LEU A 101 -25.34 40.84 -13.49
CA LEU A 101 -24.87 42.21 -13.27
C LEU A 101 -24.77 43.00 -14.59
N GLU A 102 -24.33 42.36 -15.68
CA GLU A 102 -24.34 42.95 -17.02
C GLU A 102 -25.77 43.14 -17.56
N ALA A 103 -26.69 42.22 -17.30
CA ALA A 103 -28.10 42.38 -17.65
C ALA A 103 -28.75 43.55 -16.88
N ALA A 104 -28.47 43.67 -15.59
CA ALA A 104 -28.98 44.77 -14.76
C ALA A 104 -28.45 46.14 -15.20
N LYS A 105 -27.15 46.23 -15.57
CA LYS A 105 -26.57 47.47 -16.11
C LYS A 105 -27.24 47.89 -17.42
N LYS A 106 -27.47 46.95 -18.34
CA LYS A 106 -28.15 47.23 -19.62
C LYS A 106 -29.58 47.73 -19.39
N ALA A 107 -30.33 47.09 -18.50
CA ALA A 107 -31.67 47.53 -18.14
C ALA A 107 -31.65 48.94 -17.50
N ALA A 108 -30.67 49.25 -16.65
CA ALA A 108 -30.52 50.58 -16.05
C ALA A 108 -30.08 51.66 -17.06
N GLU A 109 -29.33 51.29 -18.11
CA GLU A 109 -28.90 52.21 -19.17
C GLU A 109 -30.03 52.51 -20.17
N GLU A 110 -30.87 51.53 -20.48
CA GLU A 110 -32.11 51.73 -21.26
C GLU A 110 -33.12 52.59 -20.50
N ALA A 111 -33.34 52.33 -19.20
CA ALA A 111 -34.23 53.16 -18.37
C ALA A 111 -33.80 54.64 -18.31
N LYS A 112 -32.48 54.91 -18.30
CA LYS A 112 -31.95 56.29 -18.35
C LYS A 112 -32.12 56.97 -19.70
N LYS A 113 -32.27 56.23 -20.81
CA LYS A 113 -32.51 56.79 -22.15
C LYS A 113 -33.99 57.13 -22.38
N GLU A 114 -34.92 56.48 -21.66
CA GLU A 114 -36.35 56.84 -21.67
C GLU A 114 -36.67 58.05 -20.76
N GLU A 115 -35.82 58.39 -19.78
CA GLU A 115 -36.06 59.51 -18.84
C GLU A 115 -35.53 60.89 -19.28
N THR A 116 -34.87 61.04 -20.44
CA THR A 116 -34.62 62.39 -20.98
C THR A 116 -35.89 62.93 -21.63
N PRO A 117 -36.60 63.91 -21.05
CA PRO A 117 -37.71 64.53 -21.73
C PRO A 117 -37.16 65.29 -22.94
N ALA A 118 -37.83 65.12 -24.07
CA ALA A 118 -37.70 65.99 -25.22
C ALA A 118 -38.13 67.41 -24.81
N GLU A 119 -37.22 68.16 -24.20
CA GLU A 119 -37.40 69.59 -23.96
C GLU A 119 -36.28 70.33 -24.68
N LYS A 120 -36.62 70.71 -25.92
CA LYS A 120 -36.36 72.03 -26.51
C LYS A 120 -37.03 72.06 -27.88
N SER A 121 -38.34 72.26 -27.84
CA SER A 121 -39.06 72.94 -28.92
C SER A 121 -39.19 74.41 -28.52
N GLU A 122 -38.28 75.24 -29.00
CA GLU A 122 -38.48 76.66 -29.29
C GLU A 122 -37.44 77.13 -30.31
#